data_AF-A0A1H8FVZ9-F1
#
_entry.id   AF-A0A1H8FVZ9-F1
#
_cell.length_a   1.000
_cell.length_b   1.000
_cell.length_c   1.000
_cell.angle_alpha   90.00
_cell.angle_beta   90.00
_cell.angle_gamma   90.00
#
_symmetry.space_group_name_H-M   'P 1'
#
loop_
_entity.id
_entity.type
_entity.pdbx_description
1 polymer ?
#
loop_
_entity_poly.entity_id
_entity_poly.type
_entity_poly.pdbx_seq_one_letter_code
_entity_poly.pdbx_strand_id
1 'polypeptide(L)'
;MEQVVGNCGGVPGVVTADAGYFSENNVVRGTCLGIDAYLATGRLKHGEEPVPVRGRMPQDLSLKDWMARRLRTKKGRAVYARRKAVAEAPFGQIKQVRGFRQLLLRGLAKARGEWALICLTHNLLKLYRATAAA
;
A
#
# COMPACT_ATOMS: atom_id res chain seq x y z
N MET A 1 0.78 -11.17 1.36
CA MET A 1 0.58 -11.29 2.82
C MET A 1 1.68 -12.12 3.47
N GLU A 2 2.05 -13.27 2.91
CA GLU A 2 3.13 -14.15 3.43
C GLU A 2 4.43 -13.42 3.74
N GLN A 3 4.92 -12.57 2.85
CA GLN A 3 6.15 -11.81 3.09
C GLN A 3 6.05 -10.84 4.28
N VAL A 4 4.87 -10.22 4.50
CA VAL A 4 4.66 -9.34 5.66
C VAL A 4 4.66 -10.14 6.94
N VAL A 5 3.99 -11.29 6.95
CA VAL A 5 3.98 -12.20 8.11
C VAL A 5 5.37 -12.72 8.40
N GLY A 6 6.13 -13.14 7.39
CA GLY A 6 7.50 -13.62 7.55
C GLY A 6 8.45 -12.55 8.08
N ASN A 7 8.31 -11.30 7.62
CA ASN A 7 9.18 -10.19 8.04
C ASN A 7 8.81 -9.61 9.40
N CYS A 8 7.52 -9.56 9.73
CA CYS A 8 7.01 -8.84 10.90
C CYS A 8 6.50 -9.76 12.02
N GLY A 9 6.47 -11.08 11.80
CA GLY A 9 5.98 -12.07 12.78
C GLY A 9 4.47 -12.03 13.04
N GLY A 10 3.70 -11.31 12.22
CA GLY A 10 2.26 -11.13 12.46
C GLY A 10 1.48 -10.63 11.25
N VAL A 11 0.15 -10.80 11.31
CA VAL A 11 -0.76 -10.30 10.27
C VAL A 11 -1.12 -8.82 10.52
N PRO A 12 -1.12 -7.97 9.48
CA PRO A 12 -1.50 -6.58 9.63
C PRO A 12 -3.01 -6.46 9.86
N GLY A 13 -3.44 -5.60 10.80
CA GLY A 13 -4.88 -5.38 11.04
C GLY A 13 -5.60 -4.68 9.88
N VAL A 14 -4.91 -3.82 9.14
CA VAL A 14 -5.47 -3.08 7.98
C VAL A 14 -4.46 -3.10 6.84
N VAL A 15 -4.93 -3.32 5.62
CA VAL A 15 -4.11 -3.25 4.40
C VAL A 15 -4.75 -2.34 3.37
N THR A 16 -3.94 -1.47 2.76
CA THR A 16 -4.32 -0.64 1.61
C THR A 16 -3.45 -1.00 0.42
N ALA A 17 -4.03 -1.22 -0.76
CA ALA A 17 -3.26 -1.56 -1.96
C ALA A 17 -3.92 -1.05 -3.25
N ASP A 18 -3.15 -1.05 -4.34
CA ASP A 18 -3.64 -0.61 -5.64
C ASP A 18 -4.49 -1.67 -6.36
N ALA A 19 -4.98 -1.30 -7.55
CA ALA A 19 -5.80 -2.18 -8.36
C ALA A 19 -5.06 -3.40 -8.89
N GLY A 20 -3.72 -3.40 -8.91
CA GLY A 20 -2.94 -4.57 -9.29
C GLY A 20 -3.00 -5.69 -8.25
N TYR A 21 -3.31 -5.38 -6.98
CA TYR A 21 -3.47 -6.37 -5.92
C TYR A 21 -4.92 -6.85 -5.75
N PHE A 22 -5.88 -6.27 -6.47
CA PHE A 22 -7.27 -6.69 -6.38
C PHE A 22 -7.50 -8.02 -7.12
N SER A 23 -7.84 -9.05 -6.35
CA SER A 23 -8.45 -10.28 -6.83
C SER A 23 -9.39 -10.81 -5.75
N GLU A 24 -10.46 -11.50 -6.13
CA GLU A 24 -11.40 -12.07 -5.16
C GLU A 24 -10.69 -13.01 -4.18
N ASN A 25 -9.78 -13.84 -4.69
CA ASN A 25 -8.95 -14.71 -3.86
C ASN A 25 -8.11 -13.92 -2.83
N ASN A 26 -7.52 -12.77 -3.21
CA ASN A 26 -6.76 -11.95 -2.29
C ASN A 26 -7.64 -11.33 -1.19
N VAL A 27 -8.86 -10.90 -1.54
CA VAL A 27 -9.82 -10.33 -0.59
C VAL A 27 -10.29 -11.39 0.40
N VAL A 28 -10.69 -12.56 -0.11
CA VAL A 28 -11.13 -13.71 0.72
C VAL A 28 -10.00 -14.14 1.64
N ARG A 29 -8.78 -14.36 1.11
CA ARG A 29 -7.62 -14.78 1.90
C ARG A 29 -7.27 -13.76 2.98
N GLY A 30 -7.32 -12.47 2.68
CA GLY A 30 -7.13 -11.41 3.68
C GLY A 30 -8.19 -11.47 4.77
N THR A 31 -9.45 -11.68 4.40
CA THR A 31 -10.58 -11.75 5.34
C THR A 31 -10.47 -12.95 6.27
N CYS A 32 -10.08 -14.13 5.75
CA CYS A 32 -9.81 -15.33 6.56
C CYS A 32 -8.66 -15.13 7.56
N LEU A 33 -7.70 -14.27 7.25
CA LEU A 33 -6.60 -13.90 8.14
C LEU A 33 -6.98 -12.77 9.12
N GLY A 34 -8.24 -12.32 9.13
CA GLY A 34 -8.72 -11.22 9.98
C GLY A 34 -8.24 -9.83 9.53
N ILE A 35 -7.79 -9.69 8.28
CA ILE A 35 -7.22 -8.44 7.76
C ILE A 35 -8.32 -7.56 7.17
N ASP A 36 -8.38 -6.31 7.62
CA ASP A 36 -9.27 -5.32 7.02
C ASP A 36 -8.66 -4.75 5.72
N ALA A 37 -9.00 -5.34 4.58
CA ALA A 37 -8.46 -4.98 3.27
C ALA A 37 -9.24 -3.83 2.58
N TYR A 38 -8.50 -2.86 2.06
CA TYR A 38 -8.95 -1.73 1.25
C TYR A 38 -8.16 -1.71 -0.08
N LEU A 39 -8.66 -2.45 -1.07
CA LEU A 39 -8.00 -2.65 -2.36
C LEU A 39 -8.73 -1.86 -3.45
N ALA A 40 -8.03 -0.99 -4.19
CA ALA A 40 -8.65 -0.32 -5.33
C ALA A 40 -9.16 -1.34 -6.37
N THR A 41 -10.32 -1.08 -6.96
CA THR A 41 -10.94 -1.97 -7.95
C THR A 41 -10.71 -1.50 -9.39
N GLY A 42 -10.03 -0.36 -9.56
CA GLY A 42 -9.74 0.27 -10.84
C GLY A 42 -8.88 1.53 -10.66
N ARG A 43 -8.53 2.16 -11.79
CA ARG A 43 -7.85 3.46 -11.81
C ARG A 43 -8.89 4.56 -11.98
N LEU A 44 -8.88 5.55 -11.09
CA LEU A 44 -9.61 6.80 -11.26
C LEU A 44 -8.75 7.76 -12.09
N LYS A 45 -9.38 8.60 -12.92
CA LYS A 45 -8.63 9.63 -13.65
C LYS A 45 -8.11 10.68 -12.68
N HIS A 46 -7.03 11.36 -13.07
CA HIS A 46 -6.48 12.45 -12.27
C HIS A 46 -7.53 13.58 -12.15
N GLY A 47 -7.82 14.00 -10.91
CA GLY A 47 -8.88 14.99 -10.62
C GLY A 47 -10.30 14.41 -10.49
N GLU A 48 -10.49 13.11 -10.74
CA GLU A 48 -11.79 12.47 -10.57
C GLU A 48 -11.98 12.03 -9.11
N GLU A 49 -12.93 12.67 -8.42
CA GLU A 49 -13.31 12.27 -7.09
C GLU A 49 -14.49 11.29 -7.13
N PRO A 50 -14.35 10.08 -6.54
CA PRO A 50 -15.43 9.11 -6.57
C PRO A 50 -16.57 9.60 -5.67
N VAL A 51 -17.80 9.66 -6.21
CA VAL A 51 -18.97 10.20 -5.52
C VAL A 51 -19.16 9.54 -4.14
N PRO A 52 -19.24 10.30 -3.03
CA PRO A 52 -19.45 9.73 -1.70
C PRO A 52 -20.74 8.92 -1.64
N VAL A 53 -20.68 7.77 -0.97
CA VAL A 53 -21.87 6.92 -0.74
C VAL A 53 -22.32 6.98 0.71
N ARG A 54 -23.64 6.96 0.92
CA ARG A 54 -24.29 6.92 2.24
C ARG A 54 -25.31 5.77 2.28
N GLY A 55 -25.76 5.43 3.48
CA GLY A 55 -26.76 4.38 3.73
C GLY A 55 -26.17 2.97 3.87
N ARG A 56 -27.06 2.00 4.14
CA ARG A 56 -26.71 0.59 4.34
C ARG A 56 -26.02 0.00 3.10
N MET A 57 -25.17 -1.01 3.33
CA MET A 57 -24.59 -1.81 2.26
C MET A 57 -25.71 -2.69 1.65
N PRO A 58 -25.98 -2.62 0.34
CA PRO A 58 -26.82 -3.60 -0.34
C PRO A 58 -26.23 -5.01 -0.17
N GLN A 59 -27.09 -6.02 -0.07
CA GLN A 59 -26.66 -7.42 0.11
C GLN A 59 -26.24 -8.07 -1.21
N ASP A 60 -26.82 -7.65 -2.33
CA ASP A 60 -26.62 -8.26 -3.66
C ASP A 60 -25.51 -7.60 -4.48
N LEU A 61 -24.34 -7.34 -3.86
CA LEU A 61 -23.19 -6.77 -4.55
C LEU A 61 -22.13 -7.83 -4.84
N SER A 62 -21.54 -7.76 -6.04
CA SER A 62 -20.31 -8.50 -6.33
C SER A 62 -19.20 -8.07 -5.36
N LEU A 63 -18.20 -8.93 -5.13
CA LEU A 63 -17.04 -8.58 -4.29
C LEU A 63 -16.33 -7.30 -4.76
N LYS A 64 -16.27 -7.10 -6.07
CA LYS A 64 -15.69 -5.90 -6.69
C LYS A 64 -16.53 -4.67 -6.39
N ASP A 65 -17.84 -4.72 -6.60
CA ASP A 65 -18.70 -3.56 -6.35
C ASP A 65 -18.82 -3.26 -4.86
N TRP A 66 -18.78 -4.31 -4.03
CA TRP A 66 -18.71 -4.20 -2.58
C TRP A 66 -17.44 -3.45 -2.16
N MET A 67 -16.26 -3.83 -2.65
CA MET A 67 -15.01 -3.15 -2.35
C MET A 67 -14.99 -1.71 -2.90
N ALA A 68 -15.49 -1.51 -4.12
CA ALA A 68 -15.59 -0.19 -4.73
C ALA A 68 -16.47 0.76 -3.90
N ARG A 69 -17.65 0.29 -3.46
CA ARG A 69 -18.54 1.05 -2.58
C ARG A 69 -17.91 1.28 -1.20
N ARG A 70 -17.22 0.28 -0.64
CA ARG A 70 -16.52 0.39 0.65
C ARG A 70 -15.47 1.51 0.63
N LEU A 71 -14.66 1.58 -0.43
CA LEU A 71 -13.67 2.65 -0.63
C LEU A 71 -14.29 4.05 -0.75
N ARG A 72 -15.55 4.14 -1.20
CA ARG A 72 -16.29 5.41 -1.34
C ARG A 72 -16.93 5.90 -0.05
N THR A 73 -17.00 5.08 0.99
CA THR A 73 -17.50 5.50 2.31
C THR A 73 -16.55 6.50 2.96
N LYS A 74 -17.05 7.33 3.89
CA LYS A 74 -16.21 8.29 4.64
C LYS A 74 -15.03 7.61 5.34
N LYS A 75 -15.27 6.46 6.00
CA LYS A 75 -14.23 5.65 6.65
C LYS A 75 -13.25 5.08 5.62
N GLY A 76 -13.75 4.48 4.54
CA GLY A 76 -12.91 3.89 3.50
C GLY A 76 -12.02 4.90 2.80
N ARG A 77 -12.55 6.08 2.45
CA ARG A 77 -11.77 7.20 1.90
C ARG A 77 -10.66 7.63 2.86
N ALA A 78 -10.97 7.80 4.15
CA ALA A 78 -9.98 8.22 5.14
C ALA A 78 -8.85 7.20 5.34
N VAL A 79 -9.16 5.92 5.39
CA VAL A 79 -8.16 4.84 5.50
C VAL A 79 -7.32 4.77 4.23
N TYR A 80 -7.96 4.75 3.06
CA TYR A 80 -7.29 4.60 1.78
C TYR A 80 -6.42 5.81 1.41
N ALA A 81 -6.80 7.02 1.83
CA ALA A 81 -6.00 8.23 1.62
C ALA A 81 -4.59 8.13 2.25
N ARG A 82 -4.44 7.40 3.37
CA ARG A 82 -3.14 7.20 4.02
C ARG A 82 -2.15 6.43 3.14
N ARG A 83 -2.63 5.62 2.19
CA ARG A 83 -1.78 4.88 1.24
C ARG A 83 -0.81 5.80 0.51
N LYS A 84 -1.29 6.99 0.12
CA LYS A 84 -0.47 7.99 -0.57
C LYS A 84 0.76 8.36 0.26
N ALA A 85 0.53 8.75 1.51
CA ALA A 85 1.60 9.15 2.42
C ALA A 85 2.57 7.99 2.75
N VAL A 86 2.04 6.78 2.97
CA VAL A 86 2.86 5.61 3.32
C VAL A 86 3.74 5.16 2.17
N ALA A 87 3.18 5.06 0.96
CA ALA A 87 3.90 4.52 -0.20
C ALA A 87 4.79 5.55 -0.90
N GLU A 88 4.38 6.82 -1.00
CA GLU A 88 5.11 7.81 -1.80
C GLU A 88 6.31 8.39 -1.06
N ALA A 89 6.23 8.55 0.27
CA ALA A 89 7.29 9.20 1.04
C ALA A 89 8.66 8.50 0.92
N PRO A 90 8.77 7.16 1.00
CA PRO A 90 10.06 6.47 0.78
C PRO A 90 10.65 6.76 -0.60
N PHE A 91 9.83 6.72 -1.66
CA PHE A 91 10.30 7.01 -3.02
C PHE A 91 10.73 8.47 -3.19
N GLY A 92 9.97 9.41 -2.64
CA GLY A 92 10.33 10.83 -2.64
C GLY A 92 11.66 11.08 -1.95
N GLN A 93 11.86 10.49 -0.76
CA GLN A 93 13.09 10.61 0.01
C GLN A 93 14.29 9.96 -0.70
N ILE A 94 14.11 8.77 -1.25
CA ILE A 94 15.18 8.08 -2.01
C ILE A 94 15.56 8.88 -3.27
N LYS A 95 14.59 9.39 -4.02
CA LYS A 95 14.86 10.08 -5.29
C LYS A 95 15.33 11.52 -5.11
N GLN A 96 14.64 12.30 -4.28
CA GLN A 96 14.86 13.74 -4.14
C GLN A 96 15.91 14.04 -3.07
N VAL A 97 15.77 13.47 -1.88
CA VAL A 97 16.65 13.80 -0.74
C VAL A 97 17.99 13.06 -0.83
N ARG A 98 17.97 11.79 -1.26
CA ARG A 98 19.18 10.97 -1.41
C ARG A 98 19.79 11.03 -2.81
N GLY A 99 19.14 11.71 -3.77
CA GLY A 99 19.63 11.86 -5.14
C GLY A 99 19.65 10.58 -5.99
N PHE A 100 19.04 9.48 -5.52
CA PHE A 100 19.08 8.20 -6.22
C PHE A 100 18.09 8.19 -7.41
N ARG A 101 18.56 8.61 -8.58
CA ARG A 101 17.75 8.75 -9.81
C ARG A 101 17.90 7.62 -10.81
N GLN A 102 19.04 6.93 -10.76
CA GLN A 102 19.41 5.91 -11.73
C GLN A 102 20.16 4.78 -11.04
N LEU A 103 19.98 3.58 -11.59
CA LEU A 103 20.77 2.41 -11.24
C LEU A 103 22.09 2.48 -12.03
N LEU A 104 23.20 2.11 -11.40
CA LEU A 104 24.52 2.13 -12.05
C LEU A 104 24.79 0.78 -12.72
N LEU A 105 24.35 -0.31 -12.10
CA LEU A 105 24.53 -1.65 -12.62
C LEU A 105 23.41 -2.06 -13.57
N ARG A 106 23.79 -2.77 -14.63
CA ARG A 106 22.89 -3.36 -15.62
C ARG A 106 22.61 -4.83 -15.30
N GLY A 107 21.39 -5.29 -15.61
CA GLY A 107 20.93 -6.65 -15.36
C GLY A 107 20.12 -6.78 -14.07
N LEU A 108 19.04 -7.56 -14.12
CA LEU A 108 18.02 -7.63 -13.05
C LEU A 108 18.60 -8.01 -11.68
N ALA A 109 19.53 -8.97 -11.64
CA ALA A 109 20.16 -9.40 -10.39
C ALA A 109 20.94 -8.26 -9.72
N LYS A 110 21.78 -7.55 -10.49
CA LYS A 110 22.59 -6.44 -9.98
C LYS A 110 21.73 -5.23 -9.61
N ALA A 111 20.74 -4.90 -10.44
CA ALA A 111 19.75 -3.86 -10.17
C ALA A 111 18.98 -4.11 -8.86
N ARG A 112 18.59 -5.37 -8.61
CA ARG A 112 17.95 -5.78 -7.34
C ARG A 112 18.89 -5.56 -6.14
N GLY A 113 20.19 -5.87 -6.30
CA GLY A 113 21.19 -5.63 -5.27
C GLY A 113 21.35 -4.16 -4.92
N GLU A 114 21.51 -3.28 -5.92
CA GLU A 114 21.55 -1.83 -5.69
C GLU A 114 20.29 -1.30 -5.02
N TRP A 115 19.13 -1.77 -5.49
CA TRP A 115 17.84 -1.38 -4.91
C TRP A 115 17.71 -1.85 -3.45
N ALA A 116 18.17 -3.06 -3.13
CA ALA A 116 18.18 -3.55 -1.76
C ALA A 116 19.09 -2.70 -0.86
N LEU A 117 20.28 -2.31 -1.34
CA LEU A 117 21.22 -1.48 -0.59
C LEU A 117 20.66 -0.08 -0.30
N ILE A 118 20.03 0.57 -1.28
CA ILE A 118 19.40 1.88 -1.06
C ILE A 118 18.22 1.78 -0.08
N CYS A 119 17.40 0.73 -0.16
CA CYS A 119 16.33 0.48 0.79
C CYS A 119 16.85 0.19 2.20
N LEU A 120 17.92 -0.60 2.34
CA LEU A 120 18.56 -0.89 3.63
C LEU A 120 19.03 0.40 4.30
N THR A 121 19.86 1.18 3.61
CA THR A 121 20.40 2.43 4.17
C THR A 121 19.30 3.46 4.44
N HIS A 122 18.23 3.47 3.65
CA HIS A 122 17.04 4.29 3.92
C HIS A 122 16.34 3.89 5.23
N ASN A 123 16.11 2.58 5.43
CA ASN A 123 15.46 2.07 6.63
C ASN A 123 16.33 2.29 7.88
N LEU A 124 17.64 2.08 7.80
CA LEU A 124 18.58 2.34 8.89
C LEU A 124 18.56 3.82 9.31
N LEU A 125 18.55 4.76 8.37
CA LEU A 125 18.44 6.18 8.70
C LEU A 125 17.09 6.53 9.34
N LYS A 126 16.00 5.87 8.94
CA LYS A 126 14.70 6.06 9.60
C LYS A 126 14.73 5.58 11.05
N LEU A 127 15.30 4.41 11.30
CA LEU A 127 15.46 3.88 12.66
C LEU A 127 16.35 4.79 13.50
N TYR A 128 17.52 5.17 12.99
CA TYR A 128 18.44 6.08 13.68
C TYR A 128 17.76 7.39 14.07
N ARG A 129 17.00 8.01 13.16
CA ARG A 129 16.26 9.25 13.47
C ARG A 129 15.16 9.05 14.49
N ALA A 130 14.48 7.90 14.47
CA ALA A 130 13.45 7.58 15.44
C ALA A 130 14.03 7.33 16.84
N THR A 131 15.25 6.79 16.94
CA THR A 131 15.92 6.53 18.22
C THR A 131 16.74 7.72 18.73
N ALA A 132 17.27 8.57 17.86
CA ALA A 132 18.08 9.74 18.25
C ALA A 132 17.22 10.99 18.56
N ALA A 133 15.95 10.99 18.15
CA ALA A 133 14.98 12.02 18.51
C ALA A 133 14.12 11.64 19.73
N ALA A 134 14.40 10.50 20.34
CA ALA A 134 13.85 10.03 21.61
C ALA A 134 14.86 10.35 22.74
#